data_AF-Q6E0W0-F1
#
_entry.id   AF-Q6E0W0-F1
#
_cell.length_a   1.000
_cell.length_b   1.000
_cell.length_c   1.000
_cell.angle_alpha   90.00
_cell.angle_beta   90.00
_cell.angle_gamma   90.00
#
_symmetry.space_group_name_H-M   'P 1'
#
loop_
_entity.id
_entity.type
_entity.pdbx_description
1 polymer ?
#
loop_
_entity_poly.entity_id
_entity_poly.type
_entity_poly.pdbx_seq_one_letter_code
_entity_poly.pdbx_strand_id
1 'polypeptide(L)'
;MFLVMMYFCFSILICSFMYFLFFLNFKVDFNKEKISPFECGFDPLSDARLPFCMKFFVIGVIFLIFDIEVVLILPMPFTKILFFFLAVIMLGLIYEWFFGGLDWMV
;
A
#
# COMPACT_ATOMS: atom_id res chain seq x y z
N MET A 1 -9.85 23.21 -14.62
CA MET A 1 -8.48 22.70 -14.85
C MET A 1 -7.41 23.59 -14.22
N PHE A 2 -7.36 24.90 -14.54
CA PHE A 2 -6.39 25.84 -13.96
C PHE A 2 -6.47 25.93 -12.42
N LEU A 3 -7.67 26.07 -11.85
CA LEU A 3 -7.86 26.08 -10.39
C LEU A 3 -7.35 24.79 -9.72
N VAL A 4 -7.60 23.63 -10.34
CA VAL A 4 -7.14 22.34 -9.82
C VAL A 4 -5.61 22.29 -9.80
N MET A 5 -4.95 22.72 -10.89
CA MET A 5 -3.49 22.84 -10.92
C MET A 5 -2.96 23.79 -9.85
N MET A 6 -3.61 24.93 -9.61
CA MET A 6 -3.21 25.86 -8.56
C MET A 6 -3.28 25.23 -7.17
N TYR A 7 -4.35 24.49 -6.85
CA TYR A 7 -4.47 23.80 -5.56
C TYR A 7 -3.39 22.72 -5.38
N PHE A 8 -3.08 21.94 -6.42
CA PHE A 8 -2.00 20.95 -6.37
C PHE A 8 -0.61 21.60 -6.19
N CYS A 9 -0.32 22.69 -6.90
CA CYS A 9 0.94 23.41 -6.71
C CYS A 9 1.06 23.98 -5.29
N PHE A 10 -0.04 24.53 -4.76
CA PHE A 10 -0.07 25.10 -3.42
C PHE A 10 0.15 24.04 -2.33
N SER A 11 -0.46 22.85 -2.46
CA SER A 11 -0.26 21.77 -1.48
C SER A 11 1.19 21.26 -1.48
N ILE A 12 1.80 21.10 -2.65
CA ILE A 12 3.22 20.69 -2.77
C ILE A 12 4.14 21.74 -2.14
N LEU A 13 3.87 23.03 -2.37
CA LEU A 13 4.65 24.13 -1.79
C LEU A 13 4.56 24.15 -0.25
N ILE A 14 3.38 23.90 0.32
CA ILE A 14 3.22 23.82 1.77
C ILE A 14 4.00 22.63 2.33
N CYS A 15 3.86 21.44 1.73
CA CYS A 15 4.57 20.24 2.19
C CYS A 15 6.10 20.42 2.14
N SER A 16 6.63 21.01 1.06
CA SER A 16 8.07 21.27 0.94
C SER A 16 8.54 22.32 1.93
N PHE A 17 7.75 23.37 2.17
CA PHE A 17 8.07 24.39 3.16
C PHE A 17 8.10 23.82 4.58
N MET A 18 7.13 22.97 4.95
CA MET A 18 7.13 22.30 6.24
C MET A 18 8.35 21.38 6.42
N TYR A 19 8.70 20.61 5.38
CA TYR A 19 9.89 19.76 5.41
C TYR A 19 11.18 20.58 5.51
N PHE A 20 11.25 21.72 4.84
CA PHE A 20 12.39 22.64 4.91
C PHE A 20 12.55 23.25 6.31
N LEU A 21 11.45 23.69 6.93
CA LEU A 21 11.47 24.18 8.32
C LEU A 21 11.88 23.09 9.32
N PHE A 22 11.44 21.85 9.10
CA PHE A 22 11.91 20.70 9.88
C PHE A 22 13.42 20.53 9.75
N PHE A 23 13.95 20.55 8.53
CA PHE A 23 15.39 20.42 8.27
C PHE A 23 16.21 21.53 8.94
N LEU A 24 15.74 22.79 8.91
CA LEU A 24 16.41 23.91 9.58
C LEU A 24 16.48 23.76 11.11
N ASN A 25 15.50 23.10 11.71
CA ASN A 25 15.43 22.89 13.17
C ASN A 25 16.00 21.54 13.62
N PHE A 26 16.34 20.65 12.69
CA PHE A 26 16.81 19.31 13.01
C PHE A 26 18.25 19.35 13.53
N LYS A 27 18.41 19.14 14.85
CA LYS A 27 19.72 18.93 15.47
C LYS A 27 20.02 17.44 15.50
N VAL A 28 21.04 17.02 14.77
CA VAL A 28 21.50 15.62 14.76
C VAL A 28 22.56 15.43 15.84
N ASP A 29 22.24 14.63 16.86
CA ASP A 29 23.24 14.11 17.78
C ASP A 29 23.70 12.74 17.30
N PHE A 30 24.94 12.64 16.82
CA PHE A 30 25.50 11.38 16.31
C PHE A 30 25.98 10.44 17.42
N ASN A 31 25.12 10.14 18.39
CA ASN A 31 25.43 9.14 19.40
C ASN A 31 25.21 7.74 18.81
N LYS A 32 26.18 6.83 19.00
CA LYS A 32 26.11 5.44 18.50
C LYS A 32 24.80 4.74 18.89
N GLU A 33 24.37 4.90 20.15
CA GLU A 33 23.11 4.35 20.69
C GLU A 33 21.84 4.95 20.03
N LYS A 34 21.90 6.19 19.53
CA LYS A 34 20.79 6.82 18.78
C LYS A 34 20.74 6.35 17.33
N ILE A 35 21.86 5.86 16.79
CA ILE A 35 22.02 5.43 15.40
C ILE A 35 21.86 3.91 15.25
N SER A 36 22.05 3.14 16.33
CA SER A 36 21.84 1.69 16.34
C SER A 36 20.36 1.31 16.20
N PRO A 37 20.06 0.17 15.55
CA PRO A 37 18.70 -0.34 15.43
C PRO A 37 18.12 -0.64 16.82
N PHE A 38 16.84 -0.33 17.01
CA PHE A 38 16.13 -0.57 18.27
C PHE A 38 15.47 -1.95 18.27
N GLU A 39 15.99 -2.88 19.08
CA GLU A 39 15.39 -4.21 19.29
C GLU A 39 15.04 -4.41 20.77
N CYS A 40 14.12 -3.59 21.28
CA CYS A 40 13.67 -3.59 22.69
C CYS A 40 14.78 -3.37 23.72
N GLY A 41 15.83 -2.62 23.34
CA GLY A 41 17.00 -2.37 24.21
C GLY A 41 18.08 -3.44 24.15
N PHE A 42 17.96 -4.41 23.25
CA PHE A 42 19.00 -5.39 22.94
C PHE A 42 19.70 -5.07 21.62
N ASP A 43 20.92 -5.57 21.49
CA ASP A 43 21.61 -5.59 20.19
C ASP A 43 20.87 -6.54 19.24
N PRO A 44 20.79 -6.20 17.95
CA PRO A 44 20.05 -7.00 16.99
C PRO A 44 20.63 -8.40 16.85
N LEU A 45 19.77 -9.41 16.96
CA LEU A 45 20.16 -10.82 16.91
C LEU A 45 20.56 -11.27 15.49
N SER A 46 19.98 -10.64 14.47
CA SER A 46 20.23 -10.90 13.06
C SER A 46 19.87 -9.70 12.19
N ASP A 47 20.20 -9.76 10.90
CA ASP A 47 19.73 -8.76 9.95
C ASP A 47 18.20 -8.64 9.95
N ALA A 48 17.70 -7.42 9.76
CA ALA A 48 16.27 -7.14 9.64
C ALA A 48 15.62 -7.74 8.37
N ARG A 49 16.41 -8.40 7.51
CA ARG A 49 15.94 -9.04 6.27
C ARG A 49 15.42 -10.43 6.59
N LEU A 50 14.14 -10.49 6.91
CA LEU A 50 13.42 -11.74 7.12
C LEU A 50 13.02 -12.36 5.76
N PRO A 51 12.97 -13.70 5.67
CA PRO A 51 12.37 -14.36 4.51
C PRO A 51 10.91 -13.90 4.36
N PHE A 52 10.53 -13.57 3.12
CA PHE A 52 9.21 -13.01 2.83
C PHE A 52 8.13 -14.08 2.98
N CYS A 53 7.03 -13.77 3.69
CA CYS A 53 5.90 -14.68 3.78
C CYS A 53 5.18 -14.74 2.42
N MET A 54 5.20 -15.91 1.78
CA MET A 54 4.53 -16.16 0.49
C MET A 54 3.03 -15.81 0.50
N LYS A 55 2.38 -15.81 1.67
CA LYS A 55 0.98 -15.39 1.79
C LYS A 55 0.77 -13.91 1.43
N PHE A 56 1.67 -13.02 1.84
CA PHE A 56 1.59 -11.61 1.44
C PHE A 56 1.81 -11.44 -0.07
N PHE A 57 2.61 -12.31 -0.68
CA PHE A 57 2.75 -12.34 -2.14
C PHE A 57 1.42 -12.65 -2.82
N VAL A 58 0.76 -13.73 -2.39
CA VAL A 58 -0.51 -14.19 -2.97
C VAL A 58 -1.60 -13.12 -2.84
N ILE A 59 -1.74 -12.50 -1.67
CA ILE A 59 -2.68 -11.39 -1.46
C ILE A 59 -2.38 -10.22 -2.40
N GLY A 60 -1.10 -9.91 -2.63
CA GLY A 60 -0.70 -8.86 -3.59
C GLY A 60 -1.09 -9.17 -5.04
N VAL A 61 -0.95 -10.43 -5.46
CA VAL A 61 -1.37 -10.88 -6.82
C VAL A 61 -2.89 -10.81 -6.96
N ILE A 62 -3.62 -11.28 -5.95
CA ILE A 62 -5.09 -11.22 -5.90
C ILE A 62 -5.58 -9.77 -6.00
N PHE A 63 -4.97 -8.87 -5.21
CA PHE A 63 -5.28 -7.44 -5.25
C PHE A 63 -5.06 -6.83 -6.64
N LEU A 64 -3.96 -7.18 -7.30
CA LEU A 64 -3.64 -6.69 -8.65
C LEU A 64 -4.71 -7.13 -9.67
N ILE A 65 -5.16 -8.38 -9.60
CA ILE A 65 -6.19 -8.91 -10.49
C ILE A 65 -7.52 -8.17 -10.25
N PHE A 66 -7.95 -8.05 -9.00
CA PHE A 66 -9.18 -7.33 -8.67
C PHE A 66 -9.13 -5.84 -9.07
N ASP A 67 -7.98 -5.18 -8.96
CA ASP A 67 -7.83 -3.77 -9.39
C ASP A 67 -8.04 -3.63 -10.91
N ILE A 68 -7.49 -4.55 -11.71
CA ILE A 68 -7.73 -4.59 -13.17
C ILE A 68 -9.22 -4.79 -13.47
N GLU A 69 -9.91 -5.67 -12.75
CA GLU A 69 -11.35 -5.91 -12.93
C GLU A 69 -12.19 -4.68 -12.59
N VAL A 70 -11.85 -3.94 -11.53
CA VAL A 70 -12.52 -2.69 -11.17
C VAL A 70 -12.30 -1.61 -12.23
N VAL A 71 -11.07 -1.49 -12.76
CA VAL A 71 -10.76 -0.57 -13.87
C VAL A 71 -11.62 -0.87 -15.10
N LEU A 72 -11.92 -2.14 -15.38
CA LEU A 72 -12.81 -2.53 -16.48
C LEU A 72 -14.29 -2.23 -16.21
N ILE A 73 -14.74 -2.26 -14.95
CA ILE A 73 -16.12 -1.92 -14.57
C ILE A 73 -16.38 -0.41 -14.64
N LEU A 74 -15.43 0.41 -14.21
CA LEU A 74 -15.59 1.86 -14.06
C LEU A 74 -16.19 2.59 -15.29
N PRO A 75 -15.81 2.28 -16.55
CA PRO A 75 -16.40 2.92 -17.72
C PRO A 75 -17.82 2.42 -18.09
N MET A 76 -18.34 1.36 -17.46
CA MET A 76 -19.60 0.69 -17.87
C MET A 76 -20.71 0.70 -16.80
N PRO A 77 -21.07 1.84 -16.19
CA PRO A 77 -21.89 1.85 -14.97
C PRO A 77 -23.34 1.35 -15.10
N PHE A 78 -23.90 1.18 -16.31
CA PHE A 78 -25.34 0.88 -16.48
C PHE A 78 -25.66 -0.11 -17.60
N THR A 79 -24.73 -1.02 -17.92
CA THR A 79 -24.95 -2.03 -18.97
C THR A 79 -25.43 -3.34 -18.37
N LYS A 80 -26.21 -4.14 -19.13
CA LYS A 80 -26.54 -5.52 -18.73
C LYS A 80 -25.31 -6.40 -18.55
N ILE A 81 -24.20 -6.03 -19.21
CA ILE A 81 -22.89 -6.69 -19.13
C ILE A 81 -22.27 -6.52 -17.74
N LEU A 82 -22.59 -5.44 -17.02
CA LEU A 82 -22.12 -5.22 -15.64
C LEU A 82 -22.52 -6.38 -14.71
N PHE A 83 -23.74 -6.89 -14.80
CA PHE A 83 -24.19 -8.02 -13.98
C PHE A 83 -23.42 -9.30 -14.29
N PHE A 84 -23.07 -9.53 -15.56
CA PHE A 84 -22.22 -10.65 -15.94
C PHE A 84 -20.80 -10.47 -15.36
N PHE A 85 -20.23 -9.28 -15.46
CA PHE A 85 -18.90 -8.98 -14.94
C PHE A 85 -18.84 -9.13 -13.41
N LEU A 86 -19.85 -8.60 -12.70
CA LEU A 86 -19.98 -8.79 -11.24
C LEU A 86 -20.10 -10.26 -10.85
N ALA A 87 -20.82 -11.07 -11.63
CA ALA A 87 -20.91 -12.51 -11.38
C ALA A 87 -19.56 -13.22 -11.52
N VAL A 88 -18.75 -12.84 -12.53
CA VAL A 88 -17.39 -13.39 -12.72
C VAL A 88 -16.50 -13.06 -11.52
N ILE A 89 -16.51 -11.81 -11.05
CA ILE A 89 -15.73 -11.37 -9.88
C ILE A 89 -16.14 -12.15 -8.63
N MET A 90 -17.45 -12.29 -8.39
CA MET A 90 -17.96 -13.05 -7.25
C MET A 90 -17.54 -14.52 -7.30
N LEU A 91 -17.57 -15.15 -8.49
CA LEU A 91 -17.11 -16.53 -8.67
C LEU A 91 -15.60 -16.67 -8.45
N GLY A 92 -14.79 -15.72 -8.92
CA GLY A 92 -13.35 -15.71 -8.69
C GLY A 92 -13.01 -15.60 -7.20
N LEU A 93 -13.68 -14.71 -6.48
CA LEU A 93 -13.51 -14.55 -5.03
C LEU A 93 -13.92 -15.81 -4.25
N ILE A 94 -15.04 -16.42 -4.63
CA ILE A 94 -15.49 -17.69 -4.03
C ILE A 94 -14.47 -18.80 -4.29
N TYR A 95 -13.93 -18.89 -5.51
CA TYR A 95 -12.89 -19.85 -5.86
C TYR A 95 -11.66 -19.68 -4.96
N GLU A 96 -11.10 -18.46 -4.87
CA GLU A 96 -9.92 -18.20 -4.03
C GLU A 96 -10.15 -18.49 -2.55
N TRP A 97 -11.36 -18.23 -2.06
CA TRP A 97 -11.74 -18.58 -0.69
C TRP A 97 -11.74 -20.09 -0.47
N PHE A 98 -12.36 -20.87 -1.37
CA PHE A 98 -12.37 -22.34 -1.25
C PHE A 98 -10.97 -22.97 -1.32
N PHE A 99 -10.04 -22.37 -2.07
CA PHE A 99 -8.65 -22.83 -2.15
C PHE A 99 -7.76 -22.32 -1.01
N GLY A 100 -8.32 -21.58 -0.04
CA GLY A 100 -7.58 -21.08 1.12
C GLY A 100 -6.57 -19.99 0.79
N GLY A 101 -6.67 -19.35 -0.38
CA GLY A 101 -5.82 -18.21 -0.76
C GLY A 101 -6.00 -17.01 0.16
N LEU A 102 -7.18 -16.93 0.80
CA LEU A 102 -7.57 -15.90 1.77
C LEU A 102 -7.43 -16.37 3.23
N ASP A 103 -7.02 -17.61 3.48
CA ASP A 103 -6.91 -18.13 4.84
C ASP A 103 -5.62 -17.67 5.51
N TRP A 104 -5.78 -16.86 6.55
CA TRP A 104 -4.69 -16.48 7.42
C TRP A 104 -4.48 -17.61 8.43
N MET A 105 -3.24 -18.09 8.54
CA MET A 105 -2.89 -18.88 9.72
C MET A 105 -2.70 -17.86 10.83
N VAL A 106 -3.56 -17.94 11.86
CA VAL A 106 -3.26 -17.37 13.17
C VAL A 106 -2.11 -18.17 13.78
#